data_AF-A0A3D3W238-F1
#
_entry.id   AF-A0A3D3W238-F1
#
_cell.length_a   1.000
_cell.length_b   1.000
_cell.length_c   1.000
_cell.angle_alpha   90.00
_cell.angle_beta   90.00
_cell.angle_gamma   90.00
#
_symmetry.space_group_name_H-M   'P 1'
#
loop_
_entity.id
_entity.type
_entity.pdbx_description
1 polymer ?
#
loop_
_entity_poly.entity_id
_entity_poly.type
_entity_poly.pdbx_seq_one_letter_code
_entity_poly.pdbx_strand_id
1 'polypeptide(L)'
;MLATLNQLQQPSAGSRRRWTSALLVLLCCLLLCSPVQAQKPGKPRGMKPGQENGQRGGGRGRNEPLLSEQLPAPFHGISNEELPILQQLVQRAKRWILYDTAPESPFEPVRVSFTPPAQNLATDDVDTSANAADEQLQIGLLILSRLTLEQRKLLATVLADTLSDQQKISLLDQKLCLVLQKVRDETLLSRVQALETEARRDLLELGRTAASLATRQARVFAQLEKSLSQEQRDSLILATTSSFVPESGLPGMHEVEAELKNADSEQRNELKRMAHRVAFWTAQQATAAIDNGSQQIPPKKERTPDPQLQDFLKTLLPPQQKQLRSVFDAEVRRLRQQMLLSTAALTSLQGLRTSRSLDEKKVQQSTVACAQLQFSAALAESAAFETIRQSVSKQQLEYLTGSGDQ
;
A
#
# COMPACT_ATOMS: atom_id res chain seq x y z
N MET A 1 51.99 1.76 -6.93
CA MET A 1 52.71 0.56 -6.46
C MET A 1 52.45 0.39 -4.98
N LEU A 2 51.98 -0.82 -4.61
CA LEU A 2 52.21 -1.54 -3.34
C LEU A 2 51.85 -0.81 -2.03
N ALA A 3 50.76 -1.16 -1.35
CA ALA A 3 50.51 -2.38 -0.56
C ALA A 3 51.10 -2.33 0.86
N THR A 4 50.20 -2.35 1.84
CA THR A 4 50.24 -2.96 3.20
C THR A 4 49.01 -2.40 3.93
N LEU A 5 47.81 -3.02 3.93
CA LEU A 5 47.35 -4.33 4.40
C LEU A 5 47.70 -4.64 5.88
N ASN A 6 46.61 -4.94 6.60
CA ASN A 6 46.48 -5.77 7.81
C ASN A 6 46.73 -5.14 9.19
N GLN A 7 45.63 -4.75 9.85
CA GLN A 7 45.19 -5.50 11.03
C GLN A 7 43.66 -5.66 11.07
N LEU A 8 43.27 -6.93 11.14
CA LEU A 8 41.92 -7.49 11.24
C LEU A 8 41.58 -7.75 12.71
N GLN A 9 40.26 -7.83 12.98
CA GLN A 9 39.59 -8.54 14.08
C GLN A 9 39.68 -7.88 15.47
N GLN A 10 38.57 -7.53 16.15
CA GLN A 10 37.36 -8.32 16.41
C GLN A 10 36.09 -7.45 16.59
N PRO A 11 34.89 -7.89 16.15
CA PRO A 11 33.63 -7.30 16.59
C PRO A 11 33.21 -7.90 17.94
N SER A 12 32.99 -7.04 18.93
CA SER A 12 32.40 -7.40 20.22
C SER A 12 30.99 -7.97 20.03
N ALA A 13 30.86 -9.27 20.25
CA ALA A 13 29.59 -9.97 20.36
C ALA A 13 28.81 -9.44 21.57
N GLY A 14 27.89 -8.50 21.36
CA GLY A 14 27.17 -7.88 22.47
C GLY A 14 25.99 -7.00 22.05
N SER A 15 25.07 -7.50 21.23
CA SER A 15 23.81 -6.76 20.97
C SER A 15 22.60 -7.64 20.62
N ARG A 16 22.80 -8.90 20.19
CA ARG A 16 21.68 -9.81 19.86
C ARG A 16 20.89 -10.34 21.07
N ARG A 17 21.30 -10.06 22.31
CA ARG A 17 20.70 -10.66 23.52
C ARG A 17 19.57 -9.85 24.16
N ARG A 18 19.33 -8.60 23.73
CA ARG A 18 18.26 -7.75 24.30
C ARG A 18 16.91 -7.87 23.59
N TRP A 19 16.89 -8.32 22.35
CA TRP A 19 15.67 -8.49 21.55
C TRP A 19 14.96 -9.82 21.82
N THR A 20 15.71 -10.87 22.18
CA THR A 20 15.13 -12.16 22.59
C THR A 20 14.42 -12.07 23.93
N SER A 21 14.80 -11.14 24.82
CA SER A 21 14.18 -10.95 26.14
C SER A 21 12.79 -10.31 26.08
N ALA A 22 12.54 -9.38 25.16
CA ALA A 22 11.20 -8.78 25.00
C ALA A 22 10.18 -9.77 24.41
N LEU A 23 10.63 -10.61 23.46
CA LEU A 23 9.84 -11.68 22.86
C LEU A 23 9.51 -12.77 23.89
N LEU A 24 10.42 -13.03 24.83
CA LEU A 24 10.23 -13.98 25.93
C LEU A 24 9.26 -13.46 26.99
N VAL A 25 9.20 -12.15 27.25
CA VAL A 25 8.21 -11.55 28.17
C VAL A 25 6.79 -11.62 27.60
N LEU A 26 6.62 -11.35 26.30
CA LEU A 26 5.32 -11.44 25.62
C LEU A 26 4.83 -12.89 25.51
N LEU A 27 5.75 -13.87 25.37
CA LEU A 27 5.44 -15.30 25.44
C LEU A 27 5.16 -15.78 26.87
N CYS A 28 5.88 -15.27 27.88
CA CYS A 28 5.73 -15.68 29.29
C CYS A 28 4.46 -15.15 29.96
N CYS A 29 3.97 -13.96 29.59
CA CYS A 29 2.68 -13.45 30.11
C CYS A 29 1.47 -14.29 29.67
N LEU A 30 1.60 -15.08 28.59
CA LEU A 30 0.51 -15.84 27.98
C LEU A 30 0.56 -17.36 28.29
N LEU A 31 1.36 -17.79 29.26
CA LEU A 31 1.62 -19.21 29.54
C LEU A 31 1.08 -19.73 30.88
N LEU A 32 0.35 -18.93 31.66
CA LEU A 32 -0.14 -19.33 32.98
C LEU A 32 -1.66 -19.16 33.11
N CYS A 33 -2.43 -20.14 32.64
CA CYS A 33 -3.72 -20.59 33.21
C CYS A 33 -4.22 -21.85 32.48
N SER A 34 -4.50 -22.92 33.24
CA SER A 34 -4.96 -24.22 32.73
C SER A 34 -6.50 -24.29 32.58
N PRO A 35 -7.04 -25.25 31.80
CA PRO A 35 -8.37 -25.15 31.19
C PRO A 35 -9.44 -26.03 31.85
N VAL A 36 -10.73 -25.71 31.64
CA VAL A 36 -11.87 -26.60 31.93
C VAL A 36 -12.91 -26.60 30.80
N GLN A 37 -13.01 -27.79 30.20
CA GLN A 37 -14.14 -28.53 29.62
C GLN A 37 -14.93 -28.08 28.38
N ALA A 38 -15.14 -29.10 27.56
CA ALA A 38 -15.80 -29.16 26.27
C ALA A 38 -17.28 -29.58 26.39
N GLN A 39 -18.11 -29.18 25.41
CA GLN A 39 -19.33 -29.89 25.04
C GLN A 39 -19.46 -30.05 23.51
N LYS A 40 -20.08 -31.17 23.14
CA LYS A 40 -20.08 -31.84 21.82
C LYS A 40 -21.08 -31.23 20.80
N PRO A 41 -20.92 -31.55 19.49
CA PRO A 41 -21.57 -30.85 18.38
C PRO A 41 -22.87 -31.52 17.89
N GLY A 42 -23.80 -30.72 17.38
CA GLY A 42 -24.95 -31.17 16.59
C GLY A 42 -24.71 -30.98 15.08
N LYS A 43 -25.00 -32.01 14.29
CA LYS A 43 -24.84 -32.08 12.81
C LYS A 43 -26.10 -31.57 12.05
N PRO A 44 -25.99 -31.30 10.73
CA PRO A 44 -26.82 -30.34 9.98
C PRO A 44 -27.99 -30.97 9.23
N ARG A 45 -28.88 -30.12 8.67
CA ARG A 45 -29.94 -30.53 7.74
C ARG A 45 -30.06 -29.57 6.54
N GLY A 46 -29.87 -30.14 5.35
CA GLY A 46 -30.69 -29.92 4.16
C GLY A 46 -30.50 -28.65 3.33
N MET A 47 -29.76 -28.78 2.21
CA MET A 47 -29.85 -27.88 1.05
C MET A 47 -31.14 -28.12 0.24
N LYS A 48 -31.65 -27.06 -0.40
CA LYS A 48 -32.30 -27.13 -1.73
C LYS A 48 -31.78 -25.97 -2.61
N PRO A 49 -31.51 -26.20 -3.90
CA PRO A 49 -30.94 -25.21 -4.82
C PRO A 49 -32.04 -24.34 -5.44
N GLY A 50 -31.80 -23.03 -5.50
CA GLY A 50 -32.64 -22.05 -6.18
C GLY A 50 -32.02 -21.63 -7.52
N GLN A 51 -32.83 -21.72 -8.56
CA GLN A 51 -32.53 -21.47 -9.98
C GLN A 51 -31.94 -20.10 -10.28
N GLU A 52 -30.99 -20.11 -11.22
CA GLU A 52 -30.49 -18.96 -11.97
C GLU A 52 -31.63 -18.31 -12.78
N ASN A 53 -31.81 -17.00 -12.61
CA ASN A 53 -32.48 -16.16 -13.59
C ASN A 53 -31.45 -15.17 -14.13
N GLY A 54 -31.01 -15.43 -15.36
CA GLY A 54 -30.22 -14.48 -16.14
C GLY A 54 -31.04 -13.24 -16.45
N GLN A 55 -30.60 -12.09 -15.92
CA GLN A 55 -30.98 -10.78 -16.42
C GLN A 55 -29.88 -10.27 -17.35
N ARG A 56 -30.03 -10.62 -18.64
CA ARG A 56 -29.54 -9.76 -19.72
C ARG A 56 -30.59 -8.67 -19.93
N GLY A 57 -30.19 -7.43 -19.71
CA GLY A 57 -31.01 -6.29 -20.12
C GLY A 57 -30.42 -4.97 -19.69
N GLY A 58 -30.11 -4.13 -20.68
CA GLY A 58 -30.44 -2.72 -20.55
C GLY A 58 -29.31 -1.72 -20.81
N GLY A 59 -29.36 -1.13 -22.00
CA GLY A 59 -29.41 0.33 -22.07
C GLY A 59 -28.08 1.04 -22.25
N ARG A 60 -27.87 1.52 -23.48
CA ARG A 60 -26.99 2.64 -23.82
C ARG A 60 -27.21 3.77 -22.82
N GLY A 61 -26.24 3.96 -21.91
CA GLY A 61 -26.16 5.17 -21.10
C GLY A 61 -25.90 6.35 -22.02
N ARG A 62 -26.70 7.41 -21.89
CA ARG A 62 -26.38 8.73 -22.45
C ARG A 62 -24.94 9.07 -22.06
N ASN A 63 -24.09 9.37 -23.05
CA ASN A 63 -22.74 9.86 -22.81
C ASN A 63 -22.82 11.11 -21.93
N GLU A 64 -22.43 10.97 -20.67
CA GLU A 64 -22.16 12.13 -19.83
C GLU A 64 -21.03 12.92 -20.51
N PRO A 65 -21.10 14.26 -20.58
CA PRO A 65 -20.01 15.04 -21.14
C PRO A 65 -18.74 14.72 -20.35
N LEU A 66 -17.66 14.40 -21.07
CA LEU A 66 -16.38 14.12 -20.44
C LEU A 66 -15.88 15.40 -19.80
N LEU A 67 -15.60 15.38 -18.50
CA LEU A 67 -15.04 16.55 -17.81
C LEU A 67 -13.71 16.99 -18.45
N SER A 68 -13.00 16.04 -19.07
CA SER A 68 -11.77 16.30 -19.81
C SER A 68 -11.94 17.21 -21.03
N GLU A 69 -13.16 17.42 -21.54
CA GLU A 69 -13.45 18.40 -22.61
C GLU A 69 -13.31 19.86 -22.14
N GLN A 70 -13.23 20.10 -20.83
CA GLN A 70 -12.99 21.43 -20.24
C GLN A 70 -11.49 21.69 -19.99
N LEU A 71 -10.63 20.68 -20.20
CA LEU A 71 -9.17 20.78 -20.07
C LEU A 71 -8.54 21.26 -21.39
N PRO A 72 -7.24 21.62 -21.44
CA PRO A 72 -6.57 21.88 -22.70
C PRO A 72 -6.62 20.68 -23.67
N ALA A 73 -6.61 20.96 -24.98
CA ALA A 73 -6.82 19.96 -26.03
C ALA A 73 -6.03 18.63 -25.90
N PRO A 74 -4.75 18.61 -25.46
CA PRO A 74 -4.02 17.36 -25.25
C PRO A 74 -4.63 16.40 -24.21
N PHE A 75 -5.48 16.91 -23.33
CA PHE A 75 -6.13 16.15 -22.25
C PHE A 75 -7.58 15.78 -22.57
N HIS A 76 -8.12 16.21 -23.72
CA HIS A 76 -9.45 15.78 -24.18
C HIS A 76 -9.51 14.24 -24.33
N GLY A 77 -10.67 13.66 -24.05
CA GLY A 77 -10.90 12.22 -24.19
C GLY A 77 -10.40 11.36 -23.02
N ILE A 78 -9.84 11.97 -21.97
CA ILE A 78 -9.58 11.28 -20.69
C ILE A 78 -10.91 10.91 -20.05
N SER A 79 -11.02 9.66 -19.58
CA SER A 79 -12.23 9.20 -18.90
C SER A 79 -12.37 9.87 -17.52
N ASN A 80 -13.61 10.00 -17.03
CA ASN A 80 -13.84 10.60 -15.71
C ASN A 80 -13.17 9.79 -14.58
N GLU A 81 -12.95 8.49 -14.76
CA GLU A 81 -12.25 7.60 -13.83
C GLU A 81 -10.73 7.84 -13.78
N GLU A 82 -10.15 8.39 -14.84
CA GLU A 82 -8.71 8.64 -14.95
C GLU A 82 -8.32 10.09 -14.56
N LEU A 83 -9.30 10.99 -14.36
CA LEU A 83 -9.03 12.37 -13.92
C LEU A 83 -8.30 12.47 -12.56
N PRO A 84 -8.59 11.63 -11.55
CA PRO A 84 -7.82 11.65 -10.30
C PRO A 84 -6.34 11.33 -10.52
N ILE A 85 -6.01 10.45 -11.47
CA ILE A 85 -4.62 10.12 -11.84
C ILE A 85 -3.94 11.36 -12.42
N LEU A 86 -4.63 12.09 -13.30
CA LEU A 86 -4.12 13.34 -13.86
C LEU A 86 -3.91 14.41 -12.78
N GLN A 87 -4.84 14.53 -11.83
CA GLN A 87 -4.75 15.49 -10.73
C GLN A 87 -3.51 15.22 -9.86
N GLN A 88 -3.30 13.96 -9.46
CA GLN A 88 -2.11 13.56 -8.70
C GLN A 88 -0.82 13.80 -9.48
N LEU A 89 -0.80 13.45 -10.77
CA LEU A 89 0.37 13.69 -11.63
C LEU A 89 0.70 15.18 -11.70
N VAL A 90 -0.32 16.04 -11.82
CA VAL A 90 -0.16 17.50 -11.84
C VAL A 90 0.35 18.03 -10.51
N GLN A 91 -0.14 17.53 -9.38
CA GLN A 91 0.37 17.90 -8.06
C GLN A 91 1.85 17.52 -7.91
N ARG A 92 2.24 16.32 -8.34
CA ARG A 92 3.65 15.89 -8.35
C ARG A 92 4.52 16.74 -9.29
N ALA A 93 4.02 17.03 -10.50
CA ALA A 93 4.70 17.89 -11.46
C ALA A 93 4.92 19.29 -10.89
N LYS A 94 3.87 19.90 -10.33
CA LYS A 94 3.93 21.22 -9.68
C LYS A 94 4.95 21.22 -8.54
N ARG A 95 4.93 20.20 -7.68
CA ARG A 95 5.90 20.08 -6.58
C ARG A 95 7.34 19.95 -7.09
N TRP A 96 7.57 19.14 -8.12
CA TRP A 96 8.90 18.97 -8.72
C TRP A 96 9.42 20.28 -9.33
N ILE A 97 8.56 21.01 -10.04
CA ILE A 97 8.93 22.27 -10.69
C ILE A 97 9.25 23.35 -9.66
N LEU A 98 8.50 23.42 -8.56
CA LEU A 98 8.57 24.51 -7.58
C LEU A 98 9.59 24.31 -6.46
N TYR A 99 9.85 23.07 -6.05
CA TYR A 99 10.70 22.78 -4.89
C TYR A 99 11.93 21.97 -5.28
N ASP A 100 13.05 22.21 -4.61
CA ASP A 100 14.30 21.44 -4.76
C ASP A 100 14.40 20.22 -3.84
N THR A 101 13.34 19.95 -3.08
CA THR A 101 13.28 18.78 -2.20
C THR A 101 13.16 17.48 -2.98
N ALA A 102 13.67 16.42 -2.36
CA ALA A 102 13.34 15.04 -2.68
C ALA A 102 11.88 14.86 -3.14
N PRO A 103 11.59 14.12 -4.23
CA PRO A 103 10.23 13.68 -4.48
C PRO A 103 9.77 12.84 -3.29
N GLU A 104 8.47 12.92 -2.97
CA GLU A 104 7.86 11.88 -2.14
C GLU A 104 8.06 10.53 -2.82
N SER A 105 8.20 9.47 -2.03
CA SER A 105 8.46 8.15 -2.58
C SER A 105 7.41 7.80 -3.63
N PRO A 106 7.81 7.55 -4.89
CA PRO A 106 6.90 7.07 -5.91
C PRO A 106 6.60 5.57 -5.74
N PHE A 107 7.29 4.92 -4.79
CA PHE A 107 7.04 3.55 -4.42
C PHE A 107 5.83 3.53 -3.50
N GLU A 108 4.65 3.40 -4.11
CA GLU A 108 3.58 2.70 -3.40
C GLU A 108 4.18 1.39 -2.87
N PRO A 109 4.02 1.08 -1.57
CA PRO A 109 4.67 -0.07 -0.99
C PRO A 109 4.39 -1.27 -1.88
N VAL A 110 5.43 -1.93 -2.41
CA VAL A 110 5.30 -3.19 -3.14
C VAL A 110 4.76 -4.21 -2.16
N ARG A 111 3.45 -4.20 -1.95
CA ARG A 111 2.74 -4.96 -0.95
C ARG A 111 1.66 -5.70 -1.70
N VAL A 112 1.63 -7.01 -1.47
CA VAL A 112 0.35 -7.70 -1.53
C VAL A 112 -0.40 -7.15 -0.32
N SER A 113 -1.29 -6.19 -0.56
CA SER A 113 -2.12 -5.63 0.49
C SER A 113 -3.12 -6.69 0.92
N PHE A 114 -3.09 -7.03 2.20
CA PHE A 114 -4.16 -7.77 2.86
C PHE A 114 -5.11 -6.81 3.58
N THR A 115 -5.03 -5.52 3.31
CA THR A 115 -5.94 -4.46 3.76
C THR A 115 -6.79 -3.97 2.58
N PRO A 116 -7.95 -3.36 2.81
CA PRO A 116 -8.73 -2.77 1.73
C PRO A 116 -7.88 -1.67 1.06
N PRO A 117 -8.09 -1.36 -0.24
CA PRO A 117 -7.70 -0.04 -0.75
C PRO A 117 -8.37 0.98 0.15
N ALA A 118 -7.65 2.03 0.57
CA ALA A 118 -8.16 3.01 1.52
C ALA A 118 -9.55 3.53 1.06
N GLN A 119 -10.62 2.96 1.62
CA GLN A 119 -11.96 3.46 1.44
C GLN A 119 -12.18 4.44 2.57
N ASN A 120 -12.31 5.70 2.20
CA ASN A 120 -12.84 6.79 3.02
C ASN A 120 -11.96 7.19 4.21
N LEU A 121 -11.25 8.30 4.05
CA LEU A 121 -11.47 9.49 4.86
C LEU A 121 -11.05 10.67 3.98
N ALA A 122 -12.01 11.15 3.20
CA ALA A 122 -11.89 12.40 2.48
C ALA A 122 -11.86 13.53 3.51
N THR A 123 -10.70 14.12 3.70
CA THR A 123 -10.50 15.53 4.07
C THR A 123 -9.00 15.78 4.01
N ASP A 124 -8.61 16.86 3.34
CA ASP A 124 -7.25 17.43 3.34
C ASP A 124 -6.83 17.96 4.73
N ASP A 125 -7.40 17.42 5.80
CA ASP A 125 -7.06 17.78 7.17
C ASP A 125 -6.10 16.71 7.70
N VAL A 126 -4.92 17.17 8.13
CA VAL A 126 -3.91 16.39 8.85
C VAL A 126 -4.55 15.63 10.04
N ASP A 127 -5.63 16.16 10.59
CA ASP A 127 -6.44 15.57 11.68
C ASP A 127 -7.24 14.32 11.28
N THR A 128 -7.60 14.16 10.00
CA THR A 128 -8.42 13.02 9.55
C THR A 128 -7.59 11.77 9.28
N SER A 129 -6.33 11.94 8.89
CA SER A 129 -5.38 10.83 8.71
C SER A 129 -5.03 10.12 10.03
N ALA A 130 -4.95 10.89 11.12
CA ALA A 130 -4.77 10.38 12.47
C ALA A 130 -6.00 9.58 12.93
N ASN A 131 -7.20 10.11 12.67
CA ASN A 131 -8.46 9.43 12.98
C ASN A 131 -8.61 8.10 12.19
N ALA A 132 -8.24 8.06 10.91
CA ALA A 132 -8.24 6.85 10.10
C ALA A 132 -7.31 5.76 10.63
N ALA A 133 -6.10 6.17 11.04
CA ALA A 133 -5.10 5.27 11.60
C ALA A 133 -5.56 4.71 12.96
N ASP A 134 -6.17 5.55 13.79
CA ASP A 134 -6.72 5.14 15.08
C ASP A 134 -7.92 4.20 14.93
N GLU A 135 -8.83 4.45 13.97
CA GLU A 135 -9.92 3.55 13.64
C GLU A 135 -9.42 2.15 13.23
N GLN A 136 -8.42 2.07 12.34
CA GLN A 136 -7.84 0.78 11.94
C GLN A 136 -7.19 0.03 13.11
N LEU A 137 -6.55 0.76 14.04
CA LEU A 137 -5.98 0.16 15.25
C LEU A 137 -7.08 -0.34 16.21
N GLN A 138 -8.21 0.36 16.30
CA GLN A 138 -9.35 -0.08 17.11
C GLN A 138 -10.04 -1.31 16.51
N ILE A 139 -10.25 -1.35 15.18
CA ILE A 139 -10.75 -2.55 14.50
C ILE A 139 -9.77 -3.72 14.69
N GLY A 140 -8.48 -3.49 14.56
CA GLY A 140 -7.43 -4.47 14.82
C GLY A 140 -7.49 -5.02 16.25
N LEU A 141 -7.72 -4.16 17.25
CA LEU A 141 -7.88 -4.54 18.65
C LEU A 141 -9.16 -5.36 18.89
N LEU A 142 -10.27 -4.96 18.28
CA LEU A 142 -11.52 -5.73 18.31
C LEU A 142 -11.30 -7.14 17.75
N ILE A 143 -10.62 -7.27 16.61
CA ILE A 143 -10.31 -8.57 16.00
C ILE A 143 -9.47 -9.42 16.96
N LEU A 144 -8.43 -8.85 17.58
CA LEU A 144 -7.61 -9.55 18.56
C LEU A 144 -8.43 -10.08 19.75
N SER A 145 -9.44 -9.34 20.21
CA SER A 145 -10.32 -9.80 21.31
C SER A 145 -11.21 -10.98 20.93
N ARG A 146 -11.45 -11.21 19.64
CA ARG A 146 -12.22 -12.36 19.14
C ARG A 146 -11.37 -13.61 18.96
N LEU A 147 -10.05 -13.46 18.91
CA LEU A 147 -9.11 -14.56 18.77
C LEU A 147 -8.85 -15.24 20.12
N THR A 148 -8.55 -16.53 20.10
CA THR A 148 -8.02 -17.22 21.28
C THR A 148 -6.58 -16.82 21.52
N LEU A 149 -6.08 -17.10 22.72
CA LEU A 149 -4.70 -16.86 23.09
C LEU A 149 -3.70 -17.52 22.13
N GLU A 150 -3.95 -18.78 21.76
CA GLU A 150 -3.09 -19.53 20.82
C GLU A 150 -3.13 -18.93 19.39
N GLN A 151 -4.27 -18.42 18.96
CA GLN A 151 -4.40 -17.71 17.67
C GLN A 151 -3.65 -16.35 17.70
N ARG A 152 -3.72 -15.60 18.82
CA ARG A 152 -2.93 -14.38 19.02
C ARG A 152 -1.42 -14.68 19.03
N LYS A 153 -1.00 -15.76 19.70
CA LYS A 153 0.40 -16.23 19.71
C LYS A 153 0.87 -16.57 18.29
N LEU A 154 0.04 -17.28 17.52
CA LEU A 154 0.34 -17.61 16.14
C LEU A 154 0.59 -16.35 15.29
N LEU A 155 -0.21 -15.30 15.44
CA LEU A 155 0.05 -13.99 14.80
C LEU A 155 1.36 -13.36 15.26
N ALA A 156 1.63 -13.38 16.57
CA ALA A 156 2.83 -12.79 17.13
C ALA A 156 4.13 -13.44 16.63
N THR A 157 4.09 -14.71 16.16
CA THR A 157 5.28 -15.42 15.66
C THR A 157 5.98 -14.73 14.49
N VAL A 158 5.25 -13.98 13.66
CA VAL A 158 5.79 -13.26 12.49
C VAL A 158 5.99 -11.77 12.73
N LEU A 159 5.72 -11.27 13.94
CA LEU A 159 5.75 -9.84 14.25
C LEU A 159 7.17 -9.26 14.13
N ALA A 160 8.17 -9.92 14.74
CA ALA A 160 9.55 -9.44 14.71
C ALA A 160 10.12 -9.41 13.28
N ASP A 161 9.87 -10.46 12.51
CA ASP A 161 10.23 -10.54 11.09
C ASP A 161 9.51 -9.49 10.25
N THR A 162 8.24 -9.18 10.58
CA THR A 162 7.46 -8.15 9.89
C THR A 162 8.06 -6.78 10.11
N LEU A 163 8.37 -6.42 11.36
CA LEU A 163 8.98 -5.13 11.69
C LEU A 163 10.37 -4.99 11.04
N SER A 164 11.21 -6.04 11.13
CA SER A 164 12.53 -6.04 10.49
C SER A 164 12.45 -5.85 8.97
N ASP A 165 11.55 -6.57 8.30
CA ASP A 165 11.39 -6.44 6.85
C ASP A 165 10.77 -5.09 6.45
N GLN A 166 9.84 -4.55 7.22
CA GLN A 166 9.28 -3.21 6.99
C GLN A 166 10.34 -2.13 7.10
N GLN A 167 11.20 -2.19 8.12
CA GLN A 167 12.35 -1.29 8.26
C GLN A 167 13.30 -1.41 7.06
N LYS A 168 13.59 -2.64 6.63
CA LYS A 168 14.44 -2.89 5.46
C LYS A 168 13.83 -2.34 4.17
N ILE A 169 12.54 -2.55 3.95
CA ILE A 169 11.81 -2.02 2.79
C ILE A 169 11.86 -0.49 2.81
N SER A 170 11.63 0.15 3.96
CA SER A 170 11.71 1.61 4.11
C SER A 170 13.11 2.15 3.80
N LEU A 171 14.17 1.46 4.24
CA LEU A 171 15.55 1.87 3.93
C LEU A 171 15.88 1.74 2.43
N LEU A 172 15.40 0.68 1.76
CA LEU A 172 15.59 0.49 0.33
C LEU A 172 14.81 1.55 -0.47
N ASP A 173 13.58 1.83 -0.05
CA ASP A 173 12.73 2.88 -0.61
C ASP A 173 13.41 4.25 -0.54
N GLN A 174 13.94 4.63 0.63
CA GLN A 174 14.72 5.87 0.80
C GLN A 174 15.92 5.94 -0.14
N LYS A 175 16.67 4.84 -0.31
CA LYS A 175 17.82 4.80 -1.25
C LYS A 175 17.38 5.00 -2.70
N LEU A 176 16.29 4.37 -3.10
CA LEU A 176 15.78 4.50 -4.46
C LEU A 176 15.27 5.93 -4.74
N CYS A 177 14.65 6.57 -3.73
CA CYS A 177 14.28 7.98 -3.81
C CYS A 177 15.50 8.90 -4.01
N LEU A 178 16.62 8.61 -3.32
CA LEU A 178 17.87 9.34 -3.54
C LEU A 178 18.43 9.14 -4.95
N VAL A 179 18.28 7.94 -5.54
CA VAL A 179 18.67 7.72 -6.94
C VAL A 179 17.82 8.56 -7.89
N LEU A 180 16.50 8.64 -7.68
CA LEU A 180 15.60 9.46 -8.50
C LEU A 180 15.91 10.97 -8.40
N GLN A 181 16.36 11.45 -7.24
CA GLN A 181 16.76 12.85 -7.09
C GLN A 181 17.92 13.25 -7.99
N LYS A 182 18.83 12.32 -8.29
CA LYS A 182 19.98 12.58 -9.17
C LYS A 182 19.55 12.98 -10.58
N VAL A 183 18.31 12.70 -10.99
CA VAL A 183 17.76 13.19 -12.27
C VAL A 183 17.88 14.71 -12.41
N ARG A 184 17.81 15.46 -11.30
CA ARG A 184 17.99 16.93 -11.32
C ARG A 184 19.40 17.35 -11.71
N ASP A 185 20.39 16.57 -11.35
CA ASP A 185 21.80 16.85 -11.62
C ASP A 185 22.23 16.34 -13.01
N GLU A 186 21.42 15.46 -13.61
CA GLU A 186 21.74 14.80 -14.88
C GLU A 186 21.15 15.55 -16.08
N THR A 187 22.03 16.14 -16.88
CA THR A 187 21.66 16.90 -18.08
C THR A 187 21.56 16.05 -19.35
N LEU A 188 22.06 14.81 -19.32
CA LEU A 188 22.10 13.93 -20.49
C LEU A 188 21.20 12.70 -20.27
N LEU A 189 20.33 12.43 -21.26
CA LEU A 189 19.38 11.32 -21.22
C LEU A 189 20.05 9.94 -21.09
N SER A 190 21.27 9.79 -21.60
CA SER A 190 22.08 8.56 -21.42
C SER A 190 22.52 8.34 -19.96
N ARG A 191 22.67 9.40 -19.18
CA ARG A 191 23.01 9.31 -17.75
C ARG A 191 21.78 8.99 -16.90
N VAL A 192 20.61 9.46 -17.30
CA VAL A 192 19.32 9.05 -16.69
C VAL A 192 19.13 7.52 -16.81
N GLN A 193 19.48 6.91 -17.95
CA GLN A 193 19.44 5.45 -18.10
C GLN A 193 20.43 4.71 -17.18
N ALA A 194 21.57 5.33 -16.83
CA ALA A 194 22.52 4.75 -15.90
C ALA A 194 21.95 4.64 -14.47
N LEU A 195 21.03 5.54 -14.08
CA LEU A 195 20.35 5.50 -12.78
C LEU A 195 19.50 4.24 -12.61
N GLU A 196 18.90 3.72 -13.68
CA GLU A 196 18.17 2.44 -13.66
C GLU A 196 19.11 1.26 -13.36
N THR A 197 20.33 1.31 -13.92
CA THR A 197 21.35 0.28 -13.62
C THR A 197 21.86 0.36 -12.19
N GLU A 198 22.00 1.58 -11.64
CA GLU A 198 22.39 1.81 -10.24
C GLU A 198 21.33 1.25 -9.27
N ALA A 199 20.05 1.53 -9.54
CA ALA A 199 18.93 1.07 -8.72
C ALA A 199 18.66 -0.44 -8.79
N ARG A 200 19.15 -1.13 -9.84
CA ARG A 200 18.77 -2.52 -10.15
C ARG A 200 18.93 -3.48 -8.97
N ARG A 201 20.03 -3.37 -8.22
CA ARG A 201 20.27 -4.24 -7.06
C ARG A 201 19.25 -4.00 -5.95
N ASP A 202 19.03 -2.74 -5.60
CA ASP A 202 18.14 -2.36 -4.51
C ASP A 202 16.68 -2.68 -4.86
N LEU A 203 16.29 -2.56 -6.14
CA LEU A 203 14.98 -3.00 -6.63
C LEU A 203 14.76 -4.51 -6.52
N LEU A 204 15.77 -5.30 -6.89
CA LEU A 204 15.72 -6.75 -6.72
C LEU A 204 15.60 -7.12 -5.24
N GLU A 205 16.32 -6.43 -4.37
CA GLU A 205 16.28 -6.67 -2.92
C GLU A 205 14.95 -6.24 -2.30
N LEU A 206 14.37 -5.11 -2.75
CA LEU A 206 13.07 -4.61 -2.32
C LEU A 206 11.98 -5.61 -2.68
N GLY A 207 11.90 -6.02 -3.95
CA GLY A 207 10.89 -7.00 -4.40
C GLY A 207 11.02 -8.35 -3.69
N ARG A 208 12.25 -8.84 -3.46
CA ARG A 208 12.50 -10.09 -2.72
C ARG A 208 12.07 -10.00 -1.26
N THR A 209 12.38 -8.90 -0.59
CA THR A 209 12.02 -8.68 0.83
C THR A 209 10.50 -8.61 0.96
N ALA A 210 9.84 -7.85 0.09
CA ALA A 210 8.39 -7.75 0.02
C ALA A 210 7.71 -9.12 -0.22
N ALA A 211 8.17 -9.91 -1.19
CA ALA A 211 7.63 -11.26 -1.43
C ALA A 211 7.82 -12.19 -0.24
N SER A 212 8.99 -12.15 0.40
CA SER A 212 9.29 -13.00 1.54
C SER A 212 8.37 -12.68 2.72
N LEU A 213 8.18 -11.38 3.00
CA LEU A 213 7.25 -10.90 4.01
C LEU A 213 5.81 -11.36 3.72
N ALA A 214 5.31 -11.08 2.51
CA ALA A 214 3.95 -11.44 2.10
C ALA A 214 3.72 -12.96 2.19
N THR A 215 4.72 -13.75 1.82
CA THR A 215 4.69 -15.21 1.91
C THR A 215 4.60 -15.68 3.36
N ARG A 216 5.44 -15.16 4.26
CA ARG A 216 5.41 -15.54 5.69
C ARG A 216 4.07 -15.16 6.33
N GLN A 217 3.56 -13.95 6.06
CA GLN A 217 2.26 -13.50 6.55
C GLN A 217 1.13 -14.39 6.02
N ALA A 218 1.09 -14.67 4.71
CA ALA A 218 0.03 -15.51 4.12
C ALA A 218 0.01 -16.93 4.69
N ARG A 219 1.17 -17.53 5.00
CA ARG A 219 1.21 -18.86 5.65
C ARG A 219 0.59 -18.82 7.04
N VAL A 220 0.95 -17.83 7.85
CA VAL A 220 0.36 -17.64 9.19
C VAL A 220 -1.13 -17.36 9.09
N PHE A 221 -1.55 -16.52 8.16
CA PHE A 221 -2.96 -16.18 7.97
C PHE A 221 -3.77 -17.40 7.53
N ALA A 222 -3.26 -18.20 6.59
CA ALA A 222 -3.89 -19.45 6.18
C ALA A 222 -3.93 -20.50 7.30
N GLN A 223 -2.93 -20.54 8.19
CA GLN A 223 -2.94 -21.42 9.36
C GLN A 223 -3.96 -20.94 10.40
N LEU A 224 -4.01 -19.64 10.67
CA LEU A 224 -4.96 -19.04 11.60
C LEU A 224 -6.40 -19.24 11.11
N GLU A 225 -6.67 -18.96 9.84
CA GLU A 225 -7.99 -19.13 9.20
C GLU A 225 -8.55 -20.56 9.36
N LYS A 226 -7.67 -21.58 9.31
CA LYS A 226 -8.04 -23.00 9.54
C LYS A 226 -8.38 -23.31 10.99
N SER A 227 -7.82 -22.54 11.93
CA SER A 227 -8.05 -22.70 13.37
C SER A 227 -9.26 -21.91 13.90
N LEU A 228 -9.85 -21.02 13.08
CA LEU A 228 -11.00 -20.21 13.48
C LEU A 228 -12.26 -21.06 13.61
N SER A 229 -13.03 -20.82 14.68
CA SER A 229 -14.42 -21.29 14.76
C SER A 229 -15.30 -20.53 13.75
N GLN A 230 -16.50 -21.05 13.47
CA GLN A 230 -17.43 -20.38 12.56
C GLN A 230 -17.88 -19.02 13.11
N GLU A 231 -18.15 -18.93 14.41
CA GLU A 231 -18.51 -17.68 15.08
C GLU A 231 -17.39 -16.62 15.01
N GLN A 232 -16.13 -17.05 15.18
CA GLN A 232 -14.98 -16.16 15.01
C GLN A 232 -14.86 -15.68 13.56
N ARG A 233 -15.04 -16.59 12.59
CA ARG A 233 -15.01 -16.25 11.16
C ARG A 233 -16.08 -15.21 10.82
N ASP A 234 -17.32 -15.43 11.26
CA ASP A 234 -18.43 -14.50 11.01
C ASP A 234 -18.18 -13.14 11.67
N SER A 235 -17.60 -13.13 12.89
CA SER A 235 -17.20 -11.91 13.59
C SER A 235 -16.11 -11.13 12.85
N LEU A 236 -15.09 -11.81 12.32
CA LEU A 236 -14.03 -11.19 11.52
C LEU A 236 -14.57 -10.60 10.22
N ILE A 237 -15.47 -11.32 9.54
CA ILE A 237 -16.13 -10.83 8.32
C ILE A 237 -16.96 -9.59 8.63
N LEU A 238 -17.75 -9.61 9.71
CA LEU A 238 -18.56 -8.48 10.13
C LEU A 238 -17.70 -7.25 10.42
N ALA A 239 -16.57 -7.42 11.12
CA ALA A 239 -15.64 -6.33 11.42
C ALA A 239 -15.03 -5.68 10.18
N THR A 240 -14.97 -6.38 9.04
CA THR A 240 -14.46 -5.84 7.76
C THR A 240 -15.52 -5.25 6.85
N THR A 241 -16.79 -5.63 7.03
CA THR A 241 -17.89 -5.31 6.09
C THR A 241 -18.88 -4.30 6.63
N SER A 242 -18.94 -4.16 7.96
CA SER A 242 -19.81 -3.17 8.60
C SER A 242 -19.07 -1.84 8.75
N SER A 243 -19.76 -0.73 8.55
CA SER A 243 -19.30 0.63 8.93
C SER A 243 -19.30 0.82 10.45
N PHE A 244 -19.05 -0.27 11.19
CA PHE A 244 -19.11 -0.31 12.63
C PHE A 244 -17.87 0.37 13.18
N VAL A 245 -18.06 1.55 13.77
CA VAL A 245 -17.06 2.18 14.64
C VAL A 245 -17.14 1.43 15.97
N PRO A 246 -16.14 0.62 16.33
CA PRO A 246 -16.18 -0.05 17.63
C PRO A 246 -16.25 0.99 18.74
N GLU A 247 -17.26 0.86 19.61
CA GLU A 247 -17.29 1.61 20.87
C GLU A 247 -16.01 1.25 21.64
N SER A 248 -15.16 2.24 21.89
CA SER A 248 -13.96 2.08 22.68
C SER A 248 -14.35 1.50 24.05
N GLY A 249 -13.78 0.36 24.42
CA GLY A 249 -13.95 -0.23 25.75
C GLY A 249 -14.88 -1.42 25.88
N LEU A 250 -15.08 -2.20 24.80
CA LEU A 250 -15.69 -3.52 24.94
C LEU A 250 -14.85 -4.39 25.90
N PRO A 251 -15.45 -5.19 26.80
CA PRO A 251 -14.73 -5.93 27.84
C PRO A 251 -13.55 -6.76 27.33
N GLY A 252 -13.73 -7.47 26.21
CA GLY A 252 -12.65 -8.27 25.60
C GLY A 252 -11.51 -7.43 24.99
N MET A 253 -11.75 -6.17 24.61
CA MET A 253 -10.69 -5.26 24.13
C MET A 253 -9.79 -4.82 25.28
N HIS A 254 -10.36 -4.54 26.46
CA HIS A 254 -9.58 -4.19 27.65
C HIS A 254 -8.67 -5.32 28.12
N GLU A 255 -9.14 -6.56 28.05
CA GLU A 255 -8.32 -7.74 28.36
C GLU A 255 -7.10 -7.82 27.43
N VAL A 256 -7.32 -7.64 26.12
CA VAL A 256 -6.22 -7.62 25.15
C VAL A 256 -5.31 -6.42 25.35
N GLU A 257 -5.81 -5.23 25.67
CA GLU A 257 -4.98 -4.07 25.99
C GLU A 257 -4.12 -4.29 27.23
N ALA A 258 -4.66 -4.95 28.26
CA ALA A 258 -3.92 -5.35 29.44
C ALA A 258 -2.82 -6.36 29.09
N GLU A 259 -3.11 -7.36 28.25
CA GLU A 259 -2.11 -8.31 27.73
C GLU A 259 -0.99 -7.59 26.96
N LEU A 260 -1.35 -6.58 26.16
CA LEU A 260 -0.41 -5.83 25.34
C LEU A 260 0.34 -4.74 26.12
N LYS A 261 -0.02 -4.42 27.36
CA LYS A 261 0.50 -3.26 28.10
C LYS A 261 2.04 -3.24 28.21
N ASN A 262 2.67 -4.40 28.27
CA ASN A 262 4.13 -4.56 28.44
C ASN A 262 4.90 -4.62 27.11
N ALA A 263 4.20 -4.65 25.97
CA ALA A 263 4.82 -4.67 24.66
C ALA A 263 5.18 -3.25 24.19
N ASP A 264 6.21 -3.15 23.34
CA ASP A 264 6.59 -1.89 22.72
C ASP A 264 5.43 -1.31 21.88
N SER A 265 5.28 0.01 21.84
CA SER A 265 4.18 0.67 21.11
C SER A 265 4.13 0.28 19.63
N GLU A 266 5.28 0.12 18.98
CA GLU A 266 5.39 -0.28 17.58
C GLU A 266 4.89 -1.72 17.40
N GLN A 267 5.29 -2.63 18.29
CA GLN A 267 4.86 -4.03 18.30
C GLN A 267 3.34 -4.17 18.51
N ARG A 268 2.79 -3.41 19.46
CA ARG A 268 1.34 -3.42 19.73
C ARG A 268 0.55 -2.95 18.51
N ASN A 269 0.97 -1.84 17.92
CA ASN A 269 0.29 -1.26 16.76
C ASN A 269 0.39 -2.19 15.56
N GLU A 270 1.55 -2.78 15.31
CA GLU A 270 1.72 -3.70 14.19
C GLU A 270 0.95 -5.01 14.38
N LEU A 271 0.82 -5.51 15.61
CA LEU A 271 -0.03 -6.66 15.90
C LEU A 271 -1.52 -6.36 15.64
N LYS A 272 -2.01 -5.17 16.02
CA LYS A 272 -3.36 -4.69 15.67
C LYS A 272 -3.55 -4.61 14.15
N ARG A 273 -2.58 -4.05 13.41
CA ARG A 273 -2.62 -4.02 11.93
C ARG A 273 -2.56 -5.40 11.30
N MET A 274 -1.78 -6.35 11.84
CA MET A 274 -1.78 -7.75 11.39
C MET A 274 -3.14 -8.42 11.61
N ALA A 275 -3.77 -8.20 12.77
CA ALA A 275 -5.11 -8.73 13.04
C ALA A 275 -6.14 -8.20 12.04
N HIS A 276 -6.08 -6.91 11.73
CA HIS A 276 -6.89 -6.30 10.68
C HIS A 276 -6.69 -6.98 9.32
N ARG A 277 -5.44 -7.17 8.90
CA ARG A 277 -5.08 -7.89 7.66
C ARG A 277 -5.61 -9.33 7.63
N VAL A 278 -5.63 -10.00 8.77
CA VAL A 278 -6.17 -11.37 8.89
C VAL A 278 -7.68 -11.39 8.67
N ALA A 279 -8.42 -10.44 9.24
CA ALA A 279 -9.86 -10.38 9.01
C ALA A 279 -10.18 -10.16 7.53
N PHE A 280 -9.44 -9.29 6.85
CA PHE A 280 -9.56 -9.06 5.40
C PHE A 280 -9.18 -10.27 4.56
N TRP A 281 -8.11 -10.97 4.96
CA TRP A 281 -7.80 -12.28 4.41
C TRP A 281 -9.03 -13.19 4.56
N THR A 282 -9.51 -13.44 5.77
CA THR A 282 -10.65 -14.32 6.06
C THR A 282 -11.94 -13.93 5.32
N ALA A 283 -12.22 -12.64 5.13
CA ALA A 283 -13.40 -12.14 4.44
C ALA A 283 -13.39 -12.31 2.92
N GLN A 284 -12.30 -12.86 2.36
CA GLN A 284 -12.09 -12.96 0.90
C GLN A 284 -12.09 -11.60 0.19
N GLN A 285 -11.96 -10.51 0.94
CA GLN A 285 -11.84 -9.14 0.44
C GLN A 285 -10.38 -8.72 0.22
N ALA A 286 -9.44 -9.67 0.27
CA ALA A 286 -8.08 -9.38 -0.17
C ALA A 286 -8.15 -9.02 -1.65
N THR A 287 -7.94 -7.74 -1.94
CA THR A 287 -7.92 -7.20 -3.29
C THR A 287 -6.48 -6.93 -3.68
N ALA A 288 -6.18 -7.11 -4.96
CA ALA A 288 -4.97 -6.56 -5.53
C ALA A 288 -5.15 -5.03 -5.56
N ALA A 289 -4.79 -4.37 -4.47
CA ALA A 289 -4.91 -2.93 -4.37
C ALA A 289 -3.68 -2.28 -5.04
N ILE A 290 -3.97 -1.36 -5.94
CA ILE A 290 -3.12 -0.19 -6.11
C ILE A 290 -3.59 0.77 -5.03
N ASP A 291 -2.68 1.31 -4.23
CA ASP A 291 -3.04 2.35 -3.27
C ASP A 291 -3.24 3.66 -4.04
N ASN A 292 -4.31 3.70 -4.83
CA ASN A 292 -4.80 4.94 -5.36
C ASN A 292 -5.32 5.70 -4.14
N GLY A 293 -4.46 6.53 -3.54
CA GLY A 293 -4.95 7.76 -2.94
C GLY A 293 -6.02 8.31 -3.90
N SER A 294 -7.17 8.72 -3.39
CA SER A 294 -8.23 9.30 -4.23
C SER A 294 -8.92 8.35 -5.24
N GLN A 295 -9.32 7.14 -4.87
CA GLN A 295 -10.51 6.52 -5.50
C GLN A 295 -11.80 7.02 -4.84
N GLN A 296 -12.19 8.25 -5.15
CA GLN A 296 -13.59 8.64 -5.15
C GLN A 296 -13.92 9.20 -6.53
N ILE A 297 -14.87 8.56 -7.22
CA ILE A 297 -15.74 9.29 -8.15
C ILE A 297 -16.47 10.29 -7.24
N PRO A 298 -16.24 11.61 -7.37
CA PRO A 298 -16.87 12.58 -6.49
C PRO A 298 -18.40 12.42 -6.56
N PRO A 299 -19.13 12.58 -5.44
CA PRO A 299 -20.58 12.56 -5.46
C PRO A 299 -21.09 13.59 -6.48
N LYS A 300 -22.23 13.30 -7.10
CA LYS A 300 -22.88 14.14 -8.13
C LYS A 300 -23.18 15.56 -7.61
N LYS A 301 -22.20 16.45 -7.58
CA LYS A 301 -22.35 17.89 -7.48
C LYS A 301 -21.32 18.56 -8.39
N GLU A 302 -21.83 19.52 -9.16
CA GLU A 302 -21.19 20.41 -10.14
C GLU A 302 -19.93 19.88 -10.85
N ARG A 303 -20.16 19.42 -12.08
CA ARG A 303 -19.20 18.77 -12.98
C ARG A 303 -18.27 19.79 -13.65
N THR A 304 -17.33 20.32 -12.89
CA THR A 304 -16.16 21.02 -13.43
C THR A 304 -14.89 20.31 -12.95
N PRO A 305 -13.85 20.14 -13.79
CA PRO A 305 -12.53 19.75 -13.32
C PRO A 305 -12.05 20.74 -12.26
N ASP A 306 -11.30 20.25 -11.28
CA ASP A 306 -10.65 21.07 -10.26
C ASP A 306 -10.03 22.34 -10.88
N PRO A 307 -10.45 23.55 -10.45
CA PRO A 307 -9.92 24.79 -10.98
C PRO A 307 -8.38 24.85 -10.93
N GLN A 308 -7.77 24.32 -9.87
CA GLN A 308 -6.32 24.32 -9.72
C GLN A 308 -5.62 23.45 -10.78
N LEU A 309 -6.25 22.32 -11.13
CA LEU A 309 -5.80 21.45 -12.22
C LEU A 309 -5.87 22.19 -13.56
N GLN A 310 -6.99 22.86 -13.83
CA GLN A 310 -7.17 23.60 -15.09
C GLN A 310 -6.16 24.74 -15.23
N ASP A 311 -5.97 25.52 -14.18
CA ASP A 311 -5.11 26.70 -14.18
C ASP A 311 -3.64 26.29 -14.39
N PHE A 312 -3.19 25.23 -13.71
CA PHE A 312 -1.86 24.67 -13.93
C PHE A 312 -1.66 24.25 -15.39
N LEU A 313 -2.58 23.45 -15.94
CA LEU A 313 -2.46 22.94 -17.31
C LEU A 313 -2.49 24.06 -18.36
N LYS A 314 -3.29 25.11 -18.13
CA LYS A 314 -3.35 26.30 -19.00
C LYS A 314 -2.07 27.14 -18.93
N THR A 315 -1.38 27.14 -17.79
CA THR A 315 -0.10 27.84 -17.62
C THR A 315 1.04 27.19 -18.41
N LEU A 316 0.94 25.88 -18.71
CA LEU A 316 1.93 25.16 -19.50
C LEU A 316 1.81 25.44 -21.00
N LEU A 317 2.96 25.55 -21.68
CA LEU A 317 3.02 25.66 -23.14
C LEU A 317 2.66 24.32 -23.82
N PRO A 318 2.21 24.33 -25.09
CA PRO A 318 1.89 23.12 -25.83
C PRO A 318 2.95 21.98 -25.78
N PRO A 319 4.28 22.24 -25.90
CA PRO A 319 5.28 21.18 -25.73
C PRO A 319 5.32 20.60 -24.31
N GLN A 320 5.14 21.43 -23.27
CA GLN A 320 5.11 20.99 -21.87
C GLN A 320 3.83 20.17 -21.59
N GLN A 321 2.68 20.59 -22.12
CA GLN A 321 1.43 19.84 -22.04
C GLN A 321 1.54 18.47 -22.71
N LYS A 322 2.18 18.39 -23.89
CA LYS A 322 2.44 17.10 -24.58
C LYS A 322 3.35 16.18 -23.76
N GLN A 323 4.39 16.73 -23.14
CA GLN A 323 5.28 15.97 -22.26
C GLN A 323 4.52 15.41 -21.07
N LEU A 324 3.70 16.24 -20.40
CA LEU A 324 2.89 15.81 -19.28
C LEU A 324 1.83 14.77 -19.69
N ARG A 325 1.23 14.92 -20.87
CA ARG A 325 0.29 13.94 -21.43
C ARG A 325 0.95 12.58 -21.69
N SER A 326 2.18 12.58 -22.21
CA SER A 326 2.98 11.36 -22.39
C SER A 326 3.19 10.61 -21.07
N VAL A 327 3.53 11.34 -20.00
CA VAL A 327 3.71 10.75 -18.67
C VAL A 327 2.38 10.22 -18.14
N PHE A 328 1.28 10.95 -18.30
CA PHE A 328 -0.05 10.48 -17.94
C PHE A 328 -0.43 9.17 -18.63
N ASP A 329 -0.25 9.07 -19.96
CA ASP A 329 -0.57 7.84 -20.69
C ASP A 329 0.34 6.66 -20.26
N ALA A 330 1.59 6.94 -19.90
CA ALA A 330 2.50 5.94 -19.33
C ALA A 330 2.05 5.49 -17.92
N GLU A 331 1.59 6.42 -17.10
CA GLU A 331 1.11 6.18 -15.74
C GLU A 331 -0.16 5.31 -15.73
N VAL A 332 -1.11 5.59 -16.63
CA VAL A 332 -2.32 4.77 -16.81
C VAL A 332 -1.94 3.32 -17.20
N ARG A 333 -0.97 3.15 -18.12
CA ARG A 333 -0.48 1.81 -18.50
C ARG A 333 0.23 1.10 -17.35
N ARG A 334 1.09 1.83 -16.62
CA ARG A 334 1.82 1.34 -15.44
C ARG A 334 0.86 0.83 -14.38
N LEU A 335 -0.16 1.61 -14.02
CA LEU A 335 -1.19 1.23 -13.05
C LEU A 335 -1.88 -0.09 -13.44
N ARG A 336 -2.34 -0.20 -14.69
CA ARG A 336 -2.98 -1.43 -15.21
C ARG A 336 -2.03 -2.63 -15.12
N GLN A 337 -0.75 -2.46 -15.44
CA GLN A 337 0.24 -3.53 -15.35
C GLN A 337 0.58 -3.90 -13.90
N GLN A 338 0.68 -2.93 -12.98
CA GLN A 338 0.85 -3.16 -11.55
C GLN A 338 -0.33 -3.97 -10.98
N MET A 339 -1.56 -3.66 -11.38
CA MET A 339 -2.75 -4.43 -10.98
C MET A 339 -2.65 -5.90 -11.42
N LEU A 340 -2.23 -6.16 -12.66
CA LEU A 340 -2.07 -7.53 -13.16
C LEU A 340 -1.00 -8.30 -12.38
N LEU A 341 0.14 -7.67 -12.09
CA LEU A 341 1.24 -8.29 -11.35
C LEU A 341 0.86 -8.57 -9.88
N SER A 342 0.24 -7.60 -9.21
CA SER A 342 -0.25 -7.74 -7.83
C SER A 342 -1.35 -8.79 -7.73
N THR A 343 -2.28 -8.84 -8.70
CA THR A 343 -3.30 -9.89 -8.80
C THR A 343 -2.67 -11.27 -8.95
N ALA A 344 -1.66 -11.41 -9.81
CA ALA A 344 -0.97 -12.69 -9.97
C ALA A 344 -0.27 -13.14 -8.68
N ALA A 345 0.39 -12.22 -7.95
CA ALA A 345 1.02 -12.52 -6.66
C ALA A 345 -0.02 -12.93 -5.61
N LEU A 346 -1.14 -12.21 -5.53
CA LEU A 346 -2.22 -12.49 -4.60
C LEU A 346 -2.87 -13.86 -4.87
N THR A 347 -3.16 -14.17 -6.13
CA THR A 347 -3.71 -15.48 -6.53
C THR A 347 -2.78 -16.62 -6.12
N SER A 348 -1.47 -16.46 -6.30
CA SER A 348 -0.47 -17.45 -5.84
C SER A 348 -0.50 -17.62 -4.33
N LEU A 349 -0.66 -16.55 -3.56
CA LEU A 349 -0.77 -16.62 -2.09
C LEU A 349 -2.09 -17.26 -1.65
N GLN A 350 -3.21 -16.93 -2.30
CA GLN A 350 -4.53 -17.51 -2.04
C GLN A 350 -4.59 -19.02 -2.32
N GLY A 351 -3.67 -19.56 -3.14
CA GLY A 351 -3.49 -21.02 -3.32
C GLY A 351 -3.28 -21.78 -2.00
N LEU A 352 -2.72 -21.12 -0.97
CA LEU A 352 -2.58 -21.68 0.38
C LEU A 352 -3.93 -22.09 1.02
N ARG A 353 -5.05 -21.50 0.56
CA ARG A 353 -6.40 -21.85 1.02
C ARG A 353 -6.96 -23.09 0.35
N THR A 354 -6.80 -23.20 -0.96
CA THR A 354 -7.50 -24.20 -1.79
C THR A 354 -6.70 -25.48 -1.97
N SER A 355 -5.40 -25.38 -2.29
CA SER A 355 -4.57 -26.51 -2.68
C SER A 355 -3.44 -26.83 -1.69
N ARG A 356 -3.26 -26.01 -0.64
CA ARG A 356 -2.09 -26.02 0.27
C ARG A 356 -0.74 -25.86 -0.46
N SER A 357 -0.74 -25.62 -1.76
CA SER A 357 0.45 -25.34 -2.55
C SER A 357 0.62 -23.83 -2.69
N LEU A 358 1.87 -23.37 -2.57
CA LEU A 358 2.25 -21.98 -2.73
C LEU A 358 3.31 -21.88 -3.83
N ASP A 359 3.03 -21.08 -4.85
CA ASP A 359 4.03 -20.75 -5.87
C ASP A 359 4.84 -19.53 -5.42
N GLU A 360 5.80 -19.75 -4.52
CA GLU A 360 6.68 -18.71 -3.97
C GLU A 360 7.47 -18.01 -5.07
N LYS A 361 7.85 -18.77 -6.10
CA LYS A 361 8.59 -18.23 -7.25
C LYS A 361 7.73 -17.22 -8.00
N LYS A 362 6.44 -17.50 -8.21
CA LYS A 362 5.52 -16.56 -8.85
C LYS A 362 5.30 -15.31 -8.01
N VAL A 363 5.13 -15.45 -6.69
CA VAL A 363 5.01 -14.30 -5.78
C VAL A 363 6.26 -13.41 -5.85
N GLN A 364 7.45 -14.02 -5.81
CA GLN A 364 8.72 -13.31 -5.91
C GLN A 364 8.91 -12.63 -7.29
N GLN A 365 8.58 -13.32 -8.37
CA GLN A 365 8.69 -12.75 -9.72
C GLN A 365 7.74 -11.55 -9.93
N SER A 366 6.49 -11.69 -9.50
CA SER A 366 5.48 -10.64 -9.66
C SER A 366 5.80 -9.40 -8.83
N THR A 367 6.27 -9.58 -7.58
CA THR A 367 6.66 -8.46 -6.70
C THR A 367 7.93 -7.76 -7.18
N VAL A 368 8.93 -8.49 -7.64
CA VAL A 368 10.14 -7.89 -8.25
C VAL A 368 9.78 -7.12 -9.52
N ALA A 369 8.94 -7.68 -10.39
CA ALA A 369 8.49 -6.99 -11.59
C ALA A 369 7.70 -5.71 -11.27
N CYS A 370 6.91 -5.73 -10.18
CA CYS A 370 6.19 -4.54 -9.70
C CYS A 370 7.16 -3.43 -9.25
N ALA A 371 8.16 -3.77 -8.43
CA ALA A 371 9.18 -2.82 -7.98
C ALA A 371 9.93 -2.17 -9.16
N GLN A 372 10.32 -2.98 -10.15
CA GLN A 372 11.01 -2.50 -11.36
C GLN A 372 10.12 -1.59 -12.20
N LEU A 373 8.86 -1.96 -12.39
CA LEU A 373 7.88 -1.17 -13.13
C LEU A 373 7.65 0.21 -12.47
N GLN A 374 7.48 0.24 -11.15
CA GLN A 374 7.31 1.49 -10.39
C GLN A 374 8.54 2.39 -10.52
N PHE A 375 9.75 1.85 -10.36
CA PHE A 375 10.98 2.64 -10.49
C PHE A 375 11.15 3.20 -11.90
N SER A 376 10.98 2.38 -12.92
CA SER A 376 11.15 2.79 -14.32
C SER A 376 10.18 3.91 -14.70
N ALA A 377 8.93 3.81 -14.26
CA ALA A 377 7.94 4.86 -14.46
C ALA A 377 8.28 6.13 -13.68
N ALA A 378 8.69 6.02 -12.42
CA ALA A 378 9.08 7.16 -11.61
C ALA A 378 10.32 7.89 -12.17
N LEU A 379 11.27 7.14 -12.74
CA LEU A 379 12.44 7.69 -13.40
C LEU A 379 12.04 8.46 -14.67
N ALA A 380 11.16 7.88 -15.49
CA ALA A 380 10.64 8.54 -16.68
C ALA A 380 9.80 9.80 -16.35
N GLU A 381 8.97 9.72 -15.30
CA GLU A 381 8.22 10.85 -14.74
C GLU A 381 9.16 11.97 -14.30
N SER A 382 10.16 11.65 -13.46
CA SER A 382 11.15 12.61 -12.96
C SER A 382 11.91 13.30 -14.09
N ALA A 383 12.34 12.53 -15.11
CA ALA A 383 13.04 13.08 -16.26
C ALA A 383 12.15 14.01 -17.11
N ALA A 384 10.88 13.65 -17.27
CA ALA A 384 9.90 14.49 -17.96
C ALA A 384 9.60 15.77 -17.18
N PHE A 385 9.44 15.69 -15.86
CA PHE A 385 9.23 16.87 -15.02
C PHE A 385 10.45 17.78 -15.00
N GLU A 386 11.65 17.23 -15.01
CA GLU A 386 12.88 18.00 -15.13
C GLU A 386 12.98 18.72 -16.49
N THR A 387 12.60 18.03 -17.58
CA THR A 387 12.51 18.64 -18.91
C THR A 387 11.51 19.80 -18.92
N ILE A 388 10.35 19.63 -18.28
CA ILE A 388 9.35 20.70 -18.15
C ILE A 388 9.98 21.86 -17.36
N ARG A 389 10.52 21.60 -16.16
CA ARG A 389 11.14 22.60 -15.27
C ARG A 389 12.18 23.45 -15.99
N GLN A 390 13.10 22.83 -16.73
CA GLN A 390 14.14 23.52 -17.49
C GLN A 390 13.59 24.39 -18.64
N SER A 391 12.39 24.08 -19.12
CA SER A 391 11.71 24.83 -20.18
C SER A 391 10.71 25.88 -19.67
N VAL A 392 10.39 25.89 -18.37
CA VAL A 392 9.45 26.85 -17.78
C VAL A 392 10.08 28.24 -17.77
N SER A 393 9.37 29.24 -18.29
CA SER A 393 9.83 30.63 -18.25
C SER A 393 9.68 31.26 -16.86
N LYS A 394 10.40 32.35 -16.60
CA LYS A 394 10.26 33.10 -15.33
C LYS A 394 8.82 33.57 -15.08
N GLN A 395 8.13 34.04 -16.12
CA GLN A 395 6.73 34.44 -16.04
C GLN A 395 5.81 33.28 -15.68
N GLN A 396 6.02 32.10 -16.26
CA GLN A 396 5.26 30.90 -15.89
C GLN A 396 5.50 30.51 -14.42
N LEU A 397 6.73 30.63 -13.91
CA LEU A 397 7.04 30.37 -12.49
C LEU A 397 6.33 31.37 -11.55
N GLU A 398 6.24 32.64 -11.92
CA GLU A 398 5.51 33.67 -11.15
C GLU A 398 4.00 33.32 -11.04
N TYR A 399 3.38 32.88 -12.14
CA TYR A 399 1.99 32.40 -12.13
C TYR A 399 1.83 31.11 -11.31
N LEU A 400 2.76 30.16 -11.41
CA LEU A 400 2.71 28.89 -10.68
C LEU A 400 2.91 29.03 -9.17
N THR A 401 3.63 30.07 -8.73
CA THR A 401 3.87 30.40 -7.31
C THR A 401 2.80 31.28 -6.70
N GLY A 402 1.84 31.78 -7.50
CA GLY A 402 0.81 32.71 -7.03
C GLY A 402 1.31 34.13 -6.78
N SER A 403 2.47 34.50 -7.34
CA SER A 403 3.10 35.81 -7.15
C SER A 403 2.54 36.91 -8.07
N GLY A 404 1.58 36.56 -8.94
CA GLY A 404 1.06 37.43 -10.02
C GLY A 404 -0.13 38.32 -9.65
N ASP A 405 -0.72 38.15 -8.46
CA ASP A 405 -1.78 39.01 -7.93
C ASP A 405 -1.33 39.60 -6.58
N GLN A 406 -0.56 40.68 -6.63
CA GLN A 406 -0.42 41.66 -5.53
C GLN A 406 -0.58 43.08 -6.07
#